data_AF-A0A0F9R1U0-F1
#
_entry.id   AF-A0A0F9R1U0-F1
#
_cell.length_a   1.000
_cell.length_b   1.000
_cell.length_c   1.000
_cell.angle_alpha   90.00
_cell.angle_beta   90.00
_cell.angle_gamma   90.00
#
_symmetry.space_group_name_H-M   'P 1'
#
loop_
_entity.id
_entity.type
_entity.pdbx_description
1 polymer ?
#
loop_
_entity_poly.entity_id
_entity_poly.type
_entity_poly.pdbx_seq_one_letter_code
_entity_poly.pdbx_strand_id
1 'polypeptide(L)'
;MPAQFGPNLGLAFGFNQGEGAWKGDIDATMILLDAVAQLSVIDKDLVTAPVGVEGERYIIAGVGGLWSPGTIGDIARFRSGAWEFFTPSTGWIAHVQDETQLYEFVGGVWVIFSSVIDTFLGLTDTPGSFGGAALQFVRVNAGQTALEFATPAGAGDILGPATSTINALVRWADATGGLAADSGWFLDGSDIMDAVDNILRRAQLEDYSETVNTINPVGAAQDVDFELGNIADITLTQNTTLTMINPPASPFSGVMQVILRQNGVGGRTTAFADAITWIGTGGVAPTFPVGIGEVAVFSLQTVDGGTSYLGYFAGASV
;
A
#
# COMPACT_ATOMS: atom_id res chain seq x y z
N MET A 1 -13.11 69.94 38.51
CA MET A 1 -13.41 69.43 37.15
C MET A 1 -14.44 68.30 37.28
N PRO A 2 -15.31 68.06 36.29
CA PRO A 2 -16.17 66.87 36.28
C PRO A 2 -15.32 65.59 36.10
N ALA A 3 -15.88 64.44 36.48
CA ALA A 3 -15.26 63.13 36.24
C ALA A 3 -15.03 62.93 34.72
N GLN A 4 -13.90 62.32 34.38
CA GLN A 4 -13.58 61.88 33.03
C GLN A 4 -13.93 60.39 32.88
N PHE A 5 -14.18 59.94 31.66
CA PHE A 5 -14.55 58.55 31.38
C PHE A 5 -13.56 57.94 30.38
N GLY A 6 -13.18 56.69 30.63
CA GLY A 6 -12.33 55.92 29.73
C GLY A 6 -13.07 55.56 28.44
N PRO A 7 -12.38 55.53 27.28
CA PRO A 7 -13.04 55.33 25.99
C PRO A 7 -13.41 53.87 25.69
N ASN A 8 -12.93 52.89 26.46
CA ASN A 8 -13.15 51.47 26.18
C ASN A 8 -14.30 50.86 27.00
N LEU A 9 -14.24 50.96 28.34
CA LEU A 9 -15.25 50.44 29.25
C LEU A 9 -16.11 51.55 29.87
N GLY A 10 -15.75 52.82 29.67
CA GLY A 10 -16.48 53.95 30.27
C GLY A 10 -16.20 54.09 31.77
N LEU A 11 -15.04 53.64 32.26
CA LEU A 11 -14.71 53.76 33.68
C LEU A 11 -14.45 55.22 34.05
N ALA A 12 -15.04 55.68 35.16
CA ALA A 12 -14.91 57.04 35.62
C ALA A 12 -13.62 57.23 36.46
N PHE A 13 -12.93 58.35 36.24
CA PHE A 13 -11.73 58.76 36.99
C PHE A 13 -11.64 60.30 37.03
N GLY A 14 -10.66 60.87 37.75
CA GLY A 14 -10.41 62.31 37.75
C GLY A 14 -11.38 63.11 38.63
N PHE A 15 -12.00 62.48 39.64
CA PHE A 15 -12.91 63.12 40.59
C PHE A 15 -12.23 64.25 41.40
N ASN A 16 -13.03 65.22 41.90
CA ASN A 16 -12.52 66.49 42.45
C ASN A 16 -12.88 66.75 43.93
N GLN A 17 -13.66 65.92 44.63
CA GLN A 17 -14.18 66.26 45.95
C GLN A 17 -13.72 65.26 47.03
N GLY A 18 -12.93 65.74 48.00
CA GLY A 18 -12.63 65.03 49.26
C GLY A 18 -11.49 63.99 49.24
N GLU A 19 -10.66 63.93 48.21
CA GLU A 19 -9.69 62.84 48.01
C GLU A 19 -8.31 63.15 48.62
N GLY A 20 -7.81 62.21 49.44
CA GLY A 20 -6.48 62.28 50.06
C GLY A 20 -5.36 61.78 49.13
N ALA A 21 -4.24 61.32 49.70
CA ALA A 21 -3.03 60.93 48.97
C ALA A 21 -3.17 59.77 47.95
N TRP A 22 -4.34 59.12 47.85
CA TRP A 22 -4.62 57.95 47.02
C TRP A 22 -5.23 58.25 45.64
N LYS A 23 -5.51 59.53 45.35
CA LYS A 23 -6.16 59.96 44.11
C LYS A 23 -5.40 59.50 42.85
N GLY A 24 -4.10 59.78 42.79
CA GLY A 24 -3.29 59.47 41.61
C GLY A 24 -3.25 57.96 41.31
N ASP A 25 -3.15 57.14 42.36
CA ASP A 25 -3.08 55.69 42.23
C ASP A 25 -4.40 55.10 41.73
N ILE A 26 -5.55 55.60 42.20
CA ILE A 26 -6.86 55.14 41.72
C ILE A 26 -7.12 55.61 40.30
N ASP A 27 -6.80 56.84 39.95
CA ASP A 27 -6.93 57.31 38.57
C ASP A 27 -6.08 56.45 37.62
N ALA A 28 -4.83 56.16 37.97
CA ALA A 28 -3.95 55.27 37.20
C ALA A 28 -4.51 53.85 37.06
N THR A 29 -5.08 53.31 38.14
CA THR A 29 -5.68 51.96 38.14
C THR A 29 -6.93 51.89 37.26
N MET A 30 -7.80 52.90 37.31
CA MET A 30 -9.02 52.94 36.46
C MET A 30 -8.66 53.13 34.99
N ILE A 31 -7.64 53.94 34.70
CA ILE A 31 -7.09 54.14 33.35
C ILE A 31 -6.54 52.83 32.78
N LEU A 32 -5.78 52.07 33.58
CA LEU A 32 -5.25 50.75 33.21
C LEU A 32 -6.40 49.76 32.98
N LEU A 33 -7.33 49.65 33.93
CA LEU A 33 -8.42 48.68 33.85
C LEU A 33 -9.31 48.92 32.62
N ASP A 34 -9.60 50.18 32.28
CA ASP A 34 -10.32 50.53 31.06
C ASP A 34 -9.59 50.07 29.79
N ALA A 35 -8.25 50.19 29.76
CA ALA A 35 -7.46 49.80 28.61
C ALA A 35 -7.41 48.27 28.41
N VAL A 36 -7.26 47.49 29.48
CA VAL A 36 -6.83 46.09 29.39
C VAL A 36 -7.90 45.06 29.76
N ALA A 37 -8.98 45.44 30.44
CA ALA A 37 -10.06 44.50 30.71
C ALA A 37 -10.86 44.22 29.42
N GLN A 38 -11.12 42.93 29.16
CA GLN A 38 -11.68 42.46 27.87
C GLN A 38 -10.93 43.05 26.67
N LEU A 39 -9.59 42.94 26.70
CA LEU A 39 -8.70 43.53 25.72
C LEU A 39 -9.06 43.08 24.30
N SER A 40 -9.44 44.06 23.48
CA SER A 40 -9.72 43.90 22.06
C SER A 40 -8.96 44.99 21.31
N VAL A 41 -8.00 44.57 20.49
CA VAL A 41 -7.11 45.43 19.71
C VAL A 41 -7.46 45.29 18.24
N ILE A 42 -7.28 46.37 17.48
CA ILE A 42 -7.63 46.41 16.06
C ILE A 42 -6.69 45.53 15.25
N ASP A 43 -5.39 45.60 15.55
CA ASP A 43 -4.31 44.94 14.83
C ASP A 43 -3.11 44.78 15.81
N LYS A 44 -2.23 43.82 15.53
CA LYS A 44 -1.01 43.52 16.28
C LYS A 44 0.31 43.68 15.49
N ASP A 45 0.25 43.91 14.18
CA ASP A 45 1.42 43.85 13.28
C ASP A 45 1.85 45.19 12.65
N LEU A 46 1.17 46.29 12.98
CA LEU A 46 1.63 47.63 12.64
C LEU A 46 2.97 47.98 13.30
N VAL A 47 3.84 48.61 12.52
CA VAL A 47 5.16 49.07 12.98
C VAL A 47 5.25 50.59 13.17
N THR A 48 4.20 51.34 12.85
CA THR A 48 4.13 52.81 12.98
C THR A 48 2.72 53.23 13.37
N ALA A 49 2.62 54.21 14.28
CA ALA A 49 1.34 54.69 14.79
C ALA A 49 0.41 55.22 13.68
N PRO A 50 -0.85 54.74 13.59
CA PRO A 50 -1.85 55.33 12.72
C PRO A 50 -2.34 56.69 13.25
N VAL A 51 -3.20 57.35 12.49
CA VAL A 51 -3.96 58.51 12.99
C VAL A 51 -4.88 58.01 14.09
N GLY A 52 -4.53 58.29 15.34
CA GLY A 52 -5.25 57.74 16.48
C GLY A 52 -6.69 58.23 16.56
N VAL A 53 -7.61 57.29 16.73
CA VAL A 53 -9.00 57.56 17.10
C VAL A 53 -9.21 57.16 18.56
N GLU A 54 -9.99 57.96 19.29
CA GLU A 54 -10.19 57.78 20.73
C GLU A 54 -10.66 56.35 21.06
N GLY A 55 -9.93 55.67 21.95
CA GLY A 55 -10.25 54.30 22.38
C GLY A 55 -9.68 53.19 21.51
N GLU A 56 -9.05 53.51 20.38
CA GLU A 56 -8.35 52.49 19.59
C GLU A 56 -7.19 51.89 20.39
N ARG A 57 -7.04 50.57 20.25
CA ARG A 57 -5.99 49.80 20.90
C ARG A 57 -5.28 48.95 19.86
N TYR A 58 -3.97 48.87 19.98
CA TYR A 58 -3.09 48.07 19.13
C TYR A 58 -2.09 47.31 20.00
N ILE A 59 -1.67 46.14 19.56
CA ILE A 59 -0.40 45.56 20.01
C ILE A 59 0.65 46.10 19.04
N ILE A 60 1.71 46.73 19.53
CA ILE A 60 2.68 47.38 18.64
C ILE A 60 3.75 46.38 18.18
N ALA A 61 3.93 46.23 16.86
CA ALA A 61 5.01 45.42 16.28
C ALA A 61 6.27 46.24 15.96
N GLY A 62 6.22 47.56 16.16
CA GLY A 62 7.34 48.47 15.97
C GLY A 62 7.12 49.81 16.68
N VAL A 63 8.22 50.51 16.97
CA VAL A 63 8.23 51.77 17.73
C VAL A 63 8.28 53.02 16.83
N GLY A 64 7.72 52.94 15.62
CA GLY A 64 7.75 54.01 14.63
C GLY A 64 6.84 55.20 14.98
N GLY A 65 7.32 56.42 14.72
CA GLY A 65 6.53 57.65 14.85
C GLY A 65 6.09 57.92 16.29
N LEU A 66 4.78 58.13 16.50
CA LEU A 66 4.20 58.41 17.82
C LEU A 66 4.24 57.20 18.77
N TRP A 67 4.66 56.02 18.30
CA TRP A 67 4.89 54.84 19.13
C TRP A 67 6.32 54.71 19.68
N SER A 68 7.19 55.68 19.41
CA SER A 68 8.57 55.71 19.94
C SER A 68 8.73 55.58 21.46
N PRO A 69 7.77 55.99 22.32
CA PRO A 69 7.86 55.75 23.77
C PRO A 69 7.54 54.32 24.21
N GLY A 70 6.90 53.50 23.37
CA GLY A 70 6.53 52.12 23.69
C GLY A 70 7.63 51.10 23.36
N THR A 71 7.39 49.85 23.73
CA THR A 71 8.21 48.69 23.39
C THR A 71 7.42 47.72 22.52
N ILE A 72 8.08 47.02 21.58
CA ILE A 72 7.43 45.97 20.77
C ILE A 72 6.71 44.97 21.70
N GLY A 73 5.44 44.71 21.42
CA GLY A 73 4.55 43.86 22.22
C GLY A 73 3.71 44.62 23.26
N ASP A 74 3.99 45.89 23.54
CA ASP A 74 3.13 46.72 24.39
C ASP A 74 1.75 46.94 23.74
N ILE A 75 0.76 47.18 24.59
CA ILE A 75 -0.58 47.62 24.17
C ILE A 75 -0.56 49.14 24.11
N ALA A 76 -0.74 49.70 22.91
CA ALA A 76 -0.90 51.12 22.70
C ALA A 76 -2.40 51.47 22.65
N ARG A 77 -2.85 52.40 23.51
CA ARG A 77 -4.21 52.97 23.47
C ARG A 77 -4.15 54.44 23.09
N PHE A 78 -5.00 54.90 22.17
CA PHE A 78 -5.13 56.33 21.90
C PHE A 78 -6.18 56.98 22.81
N ARG A 79 -5.76 58.02 23.54
CA ARG A 79 -6.64 58.75 24.46
C ARG A 79 -6.22 60.22 24.56
N SER A 80 -7.20 61.13 24.52
CA SER A 80 -7.01 62.57 24.76
C SER A 80 -5.88 63.19 23.91
N GLY A 81 -5.73 62.73 22.66
CA GLY A 81 -4.74 63.23 21.71
C GLY A 81 -3.33 62.62 21.83
N ALA A 82 -3.13 61.60 22.66
CA ALA A 82 -1.84 60.93 22.84
C ALA A 82 -1.99 59.40 22.87
N TRP A 83 -0.89 58.70 22.55
CA TRP A 83 -0.78 57.26 22.73
C TRP A 83 -0.25 56.94 24.13
N GLU A 84 -0.96 56.09 24.85
CA GLU A 84 -0.58 55.54 26.15
C GLU A 84 -0.17 54.07 25.97
N PHE A 85 0.90 53.63 26.65
CA PHE A 85 1.46 52.28 26.47
C PHE A 85 1.34 51.46 27.75
N PHE A 86 0.95 50.19 27.60
CA PHE A 86 0.80 49.24 28.68
C PHE A 86 1.58 47.96 28.38
N THR A 87 2.54 47.62 29.24
CA THR A 87 3.32 46.39 29.10
C THR A 87 2.53 45.18 29.58
N PRO A 88 2.29 44.17 28.72
CA PRO A 88 1.53 42.99 29.10
C PRO A 88 2.30 42.11 30.08
N SER A 89 1.56 41.40 30.94
CA SER A 89 2.12 40.33 31.78
C SER A 89 1.79 38.96 31.20
N THR A 90 2.60 37.95 31.53
CA THR A 90 2.34 36.57 31.08
C THR A 90 0.92 36.12 31.45
N GLY A 91 0.20 35.53 30.49
CA GLY A 91 -1.19 35.07 30.62
C GLY A 91 -2.25 36.12 30.24
N TRP A 92 -1.86 37.32 29.82
CA TRP A 92 -2.81 38.29 29.25
C TRP A 92 -3.36 37.77 27.92
N ILE A 93 -4.66 37.97 27.70
CA ILE A 93 -5.34 37.55 26.48
C ILE A 93 -5.88 38.79 25.75
N ALA A 94 -5.69 38.86 24.43
CA ALA A 94 -6.21 39.90 23.56
C ALA A 94 -6.99 39.29 22.40
N HIS A 95 -8.17 39.84 22.08
CA HIS A 95 -8.82 39.60 20.80
C HIS A 95 -8.24 40.58 19.76
N VAL A 96 -7.66 40.05 18.69
CA VAL A 96 -7.12 40.81 17.57
C VAL A 96 -8.18 40.81 16.47
N GLN A 97 -8.77 41.98 16.21
CA GLN A 97 -10.02 42.11 15.45
C GLN A 97 -9.85 41.80 13.96
N ASP A 98 -8.78 42.29 13.33
CA ASP A 98 -8.47 42.06 11.93
C ASP A 98 -8.16 40.59 11.61
N GLU A 99 -7.61 39.85 12.56
CA GLU A 99 -7.37 38.41 12.45
C GLU A 99 -8.52 37.55 13.00
N THR A 100 -9.50 38.14 13.68
CA THR A 100 -10.62 37.44 14.36
C THR A 100 -10.14 36.34 15.34
N GLN A 101 -8.99 36.57 15.99
CA GLN A 101 -8.28 35.53 16.74
C GLN A 101 -7.93 36.00 18.17
N LEU A 102 -7.93 35.07 19.12
CA LEU A 102 -7.40 35.31 20.46
C LEU A 102 -5.90 35.04 20.51
N TYR A 103 -5.17 35.91 21.19
CA TYR A 103 -3.74 35.81 21.45
C TYR A 103 -3.47 35.82 22.94
N GLU A 104 -2.48 35.04 23.39
CA GLU A 104 -1.97 35.03 24.76
C GLU A 104 -0.53 35.58 24.78
N PHE A 105 -0.22 36.43 25.75
CA PHE A 105 1.13 36.89 25.99
C PHE A 105 1.90 35.86 26.84
N VAL A 106 2.90 35.19 26.27
CA VAL A 106 3.73 34.20 26.94
C VAL A 106 5.16 34.26 26.45
N GLY A 107 6.14 34.08 27.34
CA GLY A 107 7.55 34.10 26.96
C GLY A 107 8.03 35.43 26.36
N GLY A 108 7.35 36.54 26.65
CA GLY A 108 7.67 37.86 26.10
C GLY A 108 7.11 38.14 24.70
N VAL A 109 6.25 37.27 24.17
CA VAL A 109 5.64 37.41 22.84
C VAL A 109 4.14 37.10 22.88
N TRP A 110 3.39 37.67 21.95
CA TRP A 110 1.99 37.31 21.72
C TRP A 110 1.92 36.10 20.80
N VAL A 111 1.32 35.00 21.28
CA VAL A 111 1.11 33.75 20.53
C VAL A 111 -0.38 33.47 20.40
N ILE A 112 -0.79 32.69 19.40
CA ILE A 112 -2.21 32.33 19.22
C ILE A 112 -2.69 31.57 20.46
N PHE A 113 -3.76 32.05 21.10
CA PHE A 113 -4.44 31.35 22.18
C PHE A 113 -5.23 30.18 21.58
N SER A 114 -4.60 29.00 21.58
CA SER A 114 -5.07 27.83 20.86
C SER A 114 -5.00 26.60 21.77
N SER A 115 -6.09 25.83 21.84
CA SER A 115 -6.09 24.50 22.47
C SER A 115 -5.79 23.39 21.46
N VAL A 116 -5.02 23.68 20.42
CA VAL A 116 -4.93 22.78 19.27
C VAL A 116 -4.08 21.56 19.63
N ILE A 117 -4.77 20.43 19.71
CA ILE A 117 -4.23 19.11 19.45
C ILE A 117 -4.11 19.01 17.92
N ASP A 118 -2.94 19.30 17.37
CA ASP A 118 -2.62 19.21 15.93
C ASP A 118 -2.07 17.85 15.51
N THR A 119 -1.74 16.99 16.46
CA THR A 119 -1.22 15.65 16.23
C THR A 119 -2.06 14.61 16.97
N PHE A 120 -2.06 13.38 16.44
CA PHE A 120 -2.68 12.25 17.13
C PHE A 120 -2.14 12.12 18.57
N LEU A 121 -0.84 12.40 18.77
CA LEU A 121 -0.17 12.33 20.08
C LEU A 121 -0.65 13.37 21.11
N GLY A 122 -1.29 14.45 20.67
CA GLY A 122 -1.85 15.45 21.58
C GLY A 122 -3.21 15.03 22.17
N LEU A 123 -3.84 13.97 21.63
CA LEU A 123 -5.06 13.40 22.17
C LEU A 123 -4.76 12.58 23.43
N THR A 124 -5.59 12.72 24.45
CA THR A 124 -5.40 12.05 25.75
C THR A 124 -5.86 10.59 25.76
N ASP A 125 -6.59 10.15 24.74
CA ASP A 125 -7.14 8.80 24.55
C ASP A 125 -6.42 8.02 23.43
N THR A 126 -5.18 8.41 23.13
CA THR A 126 -4.32 7.77 22.12
C THR A 126 -2.94 7.46 22.68
N PRO A 127 -2.13 6.62 21.99
CA PRO A 127 -0.74 6.42 22.37
C PRO A 127 0.07 7.72 22.24
N GLY A 128 0.77 8.12 23.30
CA GLY A 128 1.60 9.34 23.33
C GLY A 128 2.95 9.23 22.58
N SER A 129 3.15 8.21 21.75
CA SER A 129 4.35 8.05 20.91
C SER A 129 4.09 7.15 19.70
N PHE A 130 4.79 7.42 18.60
CA PHE A 130 4.90 6.49 17.45
C PHE A 130 6.04 5.48 17.59
N GLY A 131 6.86 5.57 18.65
CA GLY A 131 7.98 4.66 18.87
C GLY A 131 7.52 3.20 18.94
N GLY A 132 8.00 2.36 18.02
CA GLY A 132 7.61 0.95 17.94
C GLY A 132 6.29 0.68 17.20
N ALA A 133 5.64 1.72 16.64
CA ALA A 133 4.35 1.61 15.96
C ALA A 133 4.44 1.61 14.42
N ALA A 134 5.60 1.27 13.85
CA ALA A 134 5.78 1.23 12.41
C ALA A 134 4.79 0.24 11.76
N LEU A 135 4.07 0.69 10.74
CA LEU A 135 3.06 -0.08 9.97
C LEU A 135 1.88 -0.62 10.81
N GLN A 136 1.71 -0.13 12.04
CA GLN A 136 0.51 -0.41 12.82
C GLN A 136 -0.67 0.43 12.32
N PHE A 137 -1.88 -0.07 12.55
CA PHE A 137 -3.12 0.65 12.26
C PHE A 137 -3.77 1.14 13.55
N VAL A 138 -4.66 2.12 13.41
CA VAL A 138 -5.45 2.64 14.53
C VAL A 138 -6.69 1.78 14.72
N ARG A 139 -6.95 1.35 15.95
CA ARG A 139 -8.21 0.71 16.34
C ARG A 139 -8.65 1.11 17.74
N VAL A 140 -9.87 0.75 18.11
CA VAL A 140 -10.34 0.81 19.50
C VAL A 140 -9.71 -0.33 20.29
N ASN A 141 -9.17 -0.03 21.47
CA ASN A 141 -8.57 -1.05 22.33
C ASN A 141 -9.60 -2.07 22.83
N ALA A 142 -9.14 -3.23 23.31
CA ALA A 142 -10.03 -4.29 23.79
C ALA A 142 -10.94 -3.86 24.96
N GLY A 143 -10.50 -2.87 25.74
CA GLY A 143 -11.28 -2.29 26.84
C GLY A 143 -12.35 -1.29 26.41
N GLN A 144 -12.40 -0.91 25.13
CA GLN A 144 -13.29 0.13 24.59
C GLN A 144 -13.13 1.50 25.26
N THR A 145 -11.92 1.82 25.74
CA THR A 145 -11.64 3.04 26.53
C THR A 145 -10.75 4.04 25.82
N ALA A 146 -10.03 3.62 24.79
CA ALA A 146 -9.06 4.45 24.07
C ALA A 146 -8.81 3.88 22.67
N LEU A 147 -8.14 4.67 21.84
CA LEU A 147 -7.52 4.19 20.62
C LEU A 147 -6.15 3.60 20.92
N GLU A 148 -5.75 2.60 20.14
CA GLU A 148 -4.42 2.00 20.19
C GLU A 148 -3.82 1.83 18.80
N PHE A 149 -2.49 1.83 18.73
CA PHE A 149 -1.76 1.35 17.55
C PHE A 149 -1.61 -0.16 17.68
N ALA A 150 -2.18 -0.89 16.73
CA ALA A 150 -2.20 -2.33 16.75
C ALA A 150 -1.43 -2.89 15.58
N THR A 151 -0.66 -3.94 15.86
CA THR A 151 -0.23 -4.84 14.80
C THR A 151 -1.47 -5.56 14.28
N PRO A 152 -1.65 -5.67 12.95
CA PRO A 152 -2.65 -6.55 12.37
C PRO A 152 -2.58 -7.95 13.02
N ALA A 153 -3.68 -8.37 13.66
CA ALA A 153 -3.74 -9.64 14.38
C ALA A 153 -5.20 -10.13 14.53
N GLY A 154 -5.49 -11.30 13.95
CA GLY A 154 -6.65 -12.14 14.28
C GLY A 154 -7.99 -11.82 13.61
N ALA A 155 -8.61 -12.86 13.03
CA ALA A 155 -9.98 -12.99 12.52
C ALA A 155 -10.58 -11.74 11.82
N GLY A 156 -10.15 -11.48 10.60
CA GLY A 156 -10.79 -10.52 9.70
C GLY A 156 -9.84 -9.88 8.69
N ASP A 157 -8.55 -9.86 9.01
CA ASP A 157 -7.48 -9.37 8.14
C ASP A 157 -6.52 -10.52 7.80
N ILE A 158 -6.16 -10.64 6.52
CA ILE A 158 -5.31 -11.73 6.00
C ILE A 158 -3.87 -11.22 6.00
N LEU A 159 -3.02 -11.79 6.83
CA LEU A 159 -1.59 -11.48 6.79
C LEU A 159 -0.91 -12.35 5.75
N GLY A 160 -0.23 -11.70 4.80
CA GLY A 160 0.59 -12.39 3.80
C GLY A 160 1.82 -13.09 4.41
N PRO A 161 2.52 -13.92 3.62
CA PRO A 161 3.80 -14.48 4.04
C PRO A 161 4.86 -13.39 4.27
N ALA A 162 5.94 -13.73 4.98
CA ALA A 162 7.06 -12.81 5.21
C ALA A 162 7.69 -12.29 3.89
N THR A 163 7.61 -13.08 2.84
CA THR A 163 7.95 -12.73 1.45
C THR A 163 6.95 -13.41 0.52
N SER A 164 6.28 -12.66 -0.35
CA SER A 164 5.36 -13.22 -1.34
C SER A 164 6.04 -13.47 -2.68
N THR A 165 5.69 -14.58 -3.32
CA THR A 165 6.12 -14.91 -4.67
C THR A 165 5.08 -14.46 -5.69
N ILE A 166 5.51 -13.80 -6.77
CA ILE A 166 4.60 -13.37 -7.85
C ILE A 166 3.90 -14.59 -8.46
N ASN A 167 2.62 -14.44 -8.80
CA ASN A 167 1.77 -15.47 -9.42
C ASN A 167 1.52 -16.74 -8.60
N ALA A 168 2.14 -16.90 -7.43
CA ALA A 168 1.86 -18.05 -6.57
C ALA A 168 0.41 -18.02 -6.10
N LEU A 169 -0.30 -19.14 -6.24
CA LEU A 169 -1.64 -19.29 -5.68
C LEU A 169 -1.53 -19.27 -4.15
N VAL A 170 -2.33 -18.42 -3.51
CA VAL A 170 -2.31 -18.25 -2.05
C VAL A 170 -2.99 -19.43 -1.35
N ARG A 171 -2.39 -19.91 -0.27
CA ARG A 171 -2.96 -20.90 0.66
C ARG A 171 -2.95 -20.38 2.10
N TRP A 172 -3.72 -21.00 2.98
CA TRP A 172 -3.62 -20.72 4.42
C TRP A 172 -2.39 -21.39 5.03
N ALA A 173 -1.63 -20.63 5.81
CA ALA A 173 -0.49 -21.11 6.57
C ALA A 173 -0.90 -21.76 7.90
N ASP A 174 -2.06 -21.37 8.43
CA ASP A 174 -2.59 -21.85 9.70
C ASP A 174 -4.06 -22.30 9.60
N ALA A 175 -4.58 -22.85 10.70
CA ALA A 175 -5.97 -23.26 10.80
C ALA A 175 -6.92 -22.12 11.23
N THR A 176 -6.38 -20.92 11.48
CA THR A 176 -7.17 -19.78 11.99
C THR A 176 -7.71 -18.91 10.86
N GLY A 177 -7.15 -19.03 9.65
CA GLY A 177 -7.52 -18.22 8.49
C GLY A 177 -6.97 -16.79 8.54
N GLY A 178 -6.08 -16.50 9.49
CA GLY A 178 -5.43 -15.19 9.63
C GLY A 178 -4.09 -15.08 8.92
N LEU A 179 -3.47 -16.22 8.57
CA LEU A 179 -2.14 -16.25 7.94
C LEU A 179 -2.21 -16.93 6.57
N ALA A 180 -1.80 -16.22 5.54
CA ALA A 180 -1.59 -16.71 4.18
C ALA A 180 -0.13 -17.13 3.96
N ALA A 181 0.08 -18.03 3.01
CA ALA A 181 1.38 -18.48 2.52
C ALA A 181 1.31 -18.75 1.02
N ASP A 182 2.48 -18.71 0.36
CA ASP A 182 2.61 -19.14 -1.02
C ASP A 182 2.38 -20.66 -1.14
N SER A 183 1.74 -21.08 -2.23
CA SER A 183 1.73 -22.48 -2.66
C SER A 183 2.84 -22.73 -3.69
N GLY A 184 3.08 -24.00 -4.01
CA GLY A 184 3.95 -24.38 -5.13
C GLY A 184 3.27 -24.29 -6.51
N TRP A 185 2.01 -23.85 -6.56
CA TRP A 185 1.23 -23.70 -7.79
C TRP A 185 1.23 -22.24 -8.23
N PHE A 186 1.34 -22.00 -9.53
CA PHE A 186 1.38 -20.66 -10.11
C PHE A 186 0.23 -20.45 -11.08
N LEU A 187 -0.36 -19.26 -11.09
CA LEU A 187 -1.30 -18.80 -12.11
C LEU A 187 -0.74 -17.51 -12.70
N ASP A 188 -0.26 -17.58 -13.93
CA ASP A 188 0.38 -16.43 -14.58
C ASP A 188 -0.61 -15.49 -15.28
N GLY A 189 -0.11 -14.36 -15.79
CA GLY A 189 -0.91 -13.37 -16.51
C GLY A 189 -1.39 -13.80 -17.90
N SER A 190 -1.07 -15.03 -18.32
CA SER A 190 -1.57 -15.68 -19.53
C SER A 190 -2.64 -16.74 -19.23
N ASP A 191 -3.15 -16.74 -17.99
CA ASP A 191 -4.15 -17.70 -17.48
C ASP A 191 -3.65 -19.17 -17.48
N ILE A 192 -2.33 -19.38 -17.41
CA ILE A 192 -1.74 -20.72 -17.29
C ILE A 192 -1.57 -21.08 -15.82
N MET A 193 -2.17 -22.20 -15.43
CA MET A 193 -1.94 -22.83 -14.12
C MET A 193 -0.77 -23.81 -14.22
N ASP A 194 0.40 -23.41 -13.73
CA ASP A 194 1.60 -24.25 -13.67
C ASP A 194 1.66 -25.00 -12.34
N ALA A 195 1.74 -26.33 -12.44
CA ALA A 195 1.85 -27.22 -11.29
C ALA A 195 3.28 -27.31 -10.75
N VAL A 196 4.32 -27.01 -11.54
CA VAL A 196 5.75 -27.16 -11.16
C VAL A 196 5.99 -28.51 -10.49
N ASP A 197 5.60 -29.59 -11.18
CA ASP A 197 5.67 -30.98 -10.72
C ASP A 197 4.89 -31.31 -9.43
N ASN A 198 4.02 -30.39 -8.95
CA ASN A 198 3.14 -30.68 -7.82
C ASN A 198 2.00 -31.63 -8.21
N ILE A 199 1.46 -32.31 -7.20
CA ILE A 199 0.48 -33.38 -7.41
C ILE A 199 -0.95 -32.84 -7.37
N LEU A 200 -1.69 -33.05 -8.45
CA LEU A 200 -3.15 -32.96 -8.45
C LEU A 200 -3.75 -34.32 -8.03
N ARG A 201 -4.29 -34.42 -6.81
CA ARG A 201 -4.78 -35.70 -6.25
C ARG A 201 -6.30 -35.83 -6.37
N ARG A 202 -6.76 -36.99 -6.87
CA ARG A 202 -8.19 -37.33 -7.03
C ARG A 202 -8.94 -36.36 -7.94
N ALA A 203 -8.30 -35.90 -9.00
CA ALA A 203 -8.98 -35.13 -10.04
C ALA A 203 -9.92 -36.02 -10.84
N GLN A 204 -11.05 -35.44 -11.23
CA GLN A 204 -11.95 -35.97 -12.25
C GLN A 204 -11.85 -34.99 -13.43
N LEU A 205 -11.21 -35.44 -14.52
CA LEU A 205 -11.04 -34.66 -15.74
C LEU A 205 -11.97 -35.24 -16.81
N GLU A 206 -12.95 -34.43 -17.24
CA GLU A 206 -13.88 -34.77 -18.32
C GLU A 206 -13.69 -33.76 -19.46
N ASP A 207 -13.81 -34.23 -20.71
CA ASP A 207 -13.63 -33.40 -21.91
C ASP A 207 -12.35 -32.54 -21.90
N TYR A 208 -11.25 -33.13 -21.45
CA TYR A 208 -9.95 -32.49 -21.46
C TYR A 208 -9.26 -32.71 -22.81
N SER A 209 -8.38 -31.77 -23.17
CA SER A 209 -7.51 -31.90 -24.34
C SER A 209 -6.07 -32.13 -23.90
N GLU A 210 -5.31 -32.81 -24.74
CA GLU A 210 -3.87 -32.98 -24.59
C GLU A 210 -3.15 -32.17 -25.66
N THR A 211 -2.00 -31.60 -25.32
CA THR A 211 -1.17 -30.88 -26.29
C THR A 211 -0.67 -31.87 -27.36
N VAL A 212 -0.88 -31.51 -28.62
CA VAL A 212 -0.40 -32.25 -29.79
C VAL A 212 0.83 -31.57 -30.37
N ASN A 213 1.97 -32.24 -30.33
CA ASN A 213 3.16 -31.86 -31.06
C ASN A 213 3.06 -32.36 -32.51
N THR A 214 2.89 -31.43 -33.46
CA THR A 214 2.81 -31.77 -34.89
C THR A 214 4.19 -31.66 -35.53
N ILE A 215 4.70 -32.76 -36.07
CA ILE A 215 6.04 -32.85 -36.67
C ILE A 215 5.91 -33.04 -38.20
N ASN A 216 6.13 -31.96 -38.94
CA ASN A 216 6.16 -31.95 -40.41
C ASN A 216 6.99 -30.77 -40.94
N PRO A 217 8.06 -30.99 -41.74
CA PRO A 217 8.59 -32.28 -42.17
C PRO A 217 9.35 -32.99 -41.05
N VAL A 218 9.41 -34.32 -41.12
CA VAL A 218 10.22 -35.12 -40.19
C VAL A 218 11.71 -35.15 -40.60
N GLY A 219 12.60 -35.17 -39.62
CA GLY A 219 14.04 -35.40 -39.83
C GLY A 219 14.41 -36.87 -40.07
N ALA A 220 15.67 -37.16 -40.44
CA ALA A 220 16.16 -38.55 -40.57
C ALA A 220 16.40 -39.20 -39.20
N ALA A 221 16.85 -38.39 -38.26
CA ALA A 221 16.80 -38.64 -36.83
C ALA A 221 15.86 -37.57 -36.26
N GLN A 222 14.82 -38.00 -35.56
CA GLN A 222 13.77 -37.10 -35.06
C GLN A 222 13.58 -37.36 -33.57
N ASP A 223 13.78 -36.30 -32.80
CA ASP A 223 13.43 -36.32 -31.38
C ASP A 223 11.91 -36.16 -31.22
N VAL A 224 11.35 -36.96 -30.33
CA VAL A 224 9.96 -36.92 -29.89
C VAL A 224 9.99 -36.55 -28.42
N ASP A 225 9.73 -35.27 -28.16
CA ASP A 225 9.90 -34.65 -26.85
C ASP A 225 8.60 -34.69 -26.04
N PHE A 226 8.67 -35.27 -24.83
CA PHE A 226 7.54 -35.33 -23.89
C PHE A 226 7.17 -33.96 -23.32
N GLU A 227 8.10 -32.99 -23.32
CA GLU A 227 7.83 -31.62 -22.84
C GLU A 227 6.99 -30.80 -23.84
N LEU A 228 6.87 -31.27 -25.09
CA LEU A 228 6.08 -30.61 -26.14
C LEU A 228 4.64 -31.13 -26.26
N GLY A 229 4.27 -32.14 -25.46
CA GLY A 229 2.92 -32.70 -25.41
C GLY A 229 2.89 -34.22 -25.25
N ASN A 230 1.72 -34.77 -24.94
CA ASN A 230 1.54 -36.21 -24.77
C ASN A 230 1.21 -36.93 -26.08
N ILE A 231 0.97 -36.17 -27.16
CA ILE A 231 0.64 -36.69 -28.49
C ILE A 231 1.64 -36.12 -29.50
N ALA A 232 2.31 -36.99 -30.24
CA ALA A 232 3.13 -36.61 -31.39
C ALA A 232 2.43 -37.04 -32.70
N ASP A 233 2.01 -36.08 -33.54
CA ASP A 233 1.48 -36.34 -34.88
C ASP A 233 2.57 -36.09 -35.93
N ILE A 234 3.15 -37.17 -36.45
CA ILE A 234 4.35 -37.16 -37.28
C ILE A 234 4.01 -37.52 -38.71
N THR A 235 4.34 -36.64 -39.65
CA THR A 235 4.23 -36.92 -41.10
C THR A 235 5.58 -37.33 -41.68
N LEU A 236 5.69 -38.59 -42.12
CA LEU A 236 6.89 -39.15 -42.74
C LEU A 236 7.11 -38.59 -44.15
N THR A 237 8.10 -37.71 -44.26
CA THR A 237 8.63 -37.23 -45.55
C THR A 237 9.86 -38.03 -46.00
N GLN A 238 10.46 -38.80 -45.10
CA GLN A 238 11.63 -39.64 -45.32
C GLN A 238 11.71 -40.81 -44.33
N ASN A 239 12.67 -41.72 -44.55
CA ASN A 239 12.98 -42.76 -43.56
C ASN A 239 13.53 -42.09 -42.31
N THR A 240 13.00 -42.47 -41.16
CA THR A 240 13.19 -41.74 -39.91
C THR A 240 13.55 -42.70 -38.78
N THR A 241 14.49 -42.30 -37.94
CA THR A 241 14.71 -42.90 -36.62
C THR A 241 14.13 -41.97 -35.57
N LEU A 242 13.18 -42.46 -34.78
CA LEU A 242 12.59 -41.72 -33.67
C LEU A 242 13.42 -41.95 -32.39
N THR A 243 13.64 -40.88 -31.63
CA THR A 243 14.25 -40.92 -30.30
C THR A 243 13.31 -40.23 -29.32
N MET A 244 12.93 -40.90 -28.25
CA MET A 244 12.13 -40.32 -27.18
C MET A 244 13.03 -39.51 -26.25
N ILE A 245 12.71 -38.24 -26.01
CA ILE A 245 13.51 -37.37 -25.13
C ILE A 245 12.65 -36.74 -24.04
N ASN A 246 13.33 -36.33 -22.96
CA ASN A 246 12.77 -35.67 -21.78
C ASN A 246 11.50 -36.31 -21.18
N PRO A 247 11.40 -37.65 -21.09
CA PRO A 247 10.25 -38.24 -20.40
C PRO A 247 10.24 -37.84 -18.92
N PRO A 248 9.07 -37.91 -18.25
CA PRO A 248 8.98 -37.74 -16.81
C PRO A 248 10.03 -38.56 -16.06
N ALA A 249 10.74 -37.89 -15.15
CA ALA A 249 11.77 -38.54 -14.34
C ALA A 249 11.16 -39.61 -13.42
N SER A 250 11.95 -40.65 -13.12
CA SER A 250 11.58 -41.65 -12.11
C SER A 250 11.27 -40.97 -10.77
N PRO A 251 10.22 -41.37 -10.04
CA PRO A 251 9.42 -42.59 -10.18
C PRO A 251 8.12 -42.41 -10.99
N PHE A 252 7.96 -41.32 -11.73
CA PHE A 252 6.74 -41.05 -12.48
C PHE A 252 6.73 -41.78 -13.82
N SER A 253 5.54 -42.14 -14.30
CA SER A 253 5.39 -42.76 -15.61
C SER A 253 5.08 -41.71 -16.66
N GLY A 254 5.78 -41.78 -17.79
CA GLY A 254 5.44 -41.02 -18.98
C GLY A 254 4.78 -41.90 -20.02
N VAL A 255 3.73 -41.40 -20.66
CA VAL A 255 3.08 -42.04 -21.82
C VAL A 255 3.09 -41.04 -22.97
N MET A 256 3.62 -41.47 -24.11
CA MET A 256 3.57 -40.73 -25.37
C MET A 256 2.74 -41.53 -26.36
N GLN A 257 1.69 -40.93 -26.91
CA GLN A 257 1.01 -41.47 -28.08
C GLN A 257 1.64 -40.89 -29.34
N VAL A 258 1.97 -41.75 -30.29
CA VAL A 258 2.52 -41.34 -31.59
C VAL A 258 1.53 -41.73 -32.68
N ILE A 259 1.12 -40.74 -33.46
CA ILE A 259 0.38 -40.90 -34.71
C ILE A 259 1.39 -40.73 -35.84
N LEU A 260 1.65 -41.80 -36.57
CA LEU A 260 2.62 -41.84 -37.65
C LEU A 260 1.88 -41.87 -38.99
N ARG A 261 2.14 -40.90 -39.86
CA ARG A 261 1.46 -40.78 -41.16
C ARG A 261 2.44 -40.90 -42.30
N GLN A 262 2.14 -41.72 -43.30
CA GLN A 262 2.79 -41.65 -44.60
C GLN A 262 2.35 -40.37 -45.31
N ASN A 263 3.28 -39.69 -45.98
CA ASN A 263 2.93 -38.57 -46.84
C ASN A 263 2.26 -39.04 -48.15
N GLY A 264 2.02 -38.10 -49.07
CA GLY A 264 1.46 -38.38 -50.40
C GLY A 264 2.32 -39.26 -51.33
N VAL A 265 3.51 -39.72 -50.89
CA VAL A 265 4.41 -40.59 -51.66
C VAL A 265 4.43 -42.01 -51.12
N GLY A 266 4.32 -42.18 -49.80
CA GLY A 266 4.49 -43.47 -49.13
C GLY A 266 5.94 -43.99 -49.16
N GLY A 267 6.10 -45.26 -48.81
CA GLY A 267 7.34 -46.02 -48.85
C GLY A 267 8.33 -45.70 -47.72
N ARG A 268 7.94 -44.93 -46.72
CA ARG A 268 8.86 -44.49 -45.64
C ARG A 268 8.85 -45.46 -44.49
N THR A 269 10.04 -45.77 -43.99
CA THR A 269 10.23 -46.67 -42.85
C THR A 269 10.59 -45.89 -41.60
N THR A 270 10.21 -46.45 -40.44
CA THR A 270 10.54 -45.88 -39.14
C THR A 270 11.33 -46.87 -38.33
N ALA A 271 12.41 -46.39 -37.70
CA ALA A 271 13.20 -47.11 -36.71
C ALA A 271 13.14 -46.34 -35.38
N PHE A 272 13.64 -46.96 -34.31
CA PHE A 272 13.70 -46.36 -32.98
C PHE A 272 15.13 -46.44 -32.46
N ALA A 273 15.61 -45.34 -31.87
CA ALA A 273 16.91 -45.30 -31.20
C ALA A 273 16.84 -45.91 -29.79
N ASP A 274 15.66 -45.84 -29.14
CA ASP A 274 15.46 -46.24 -27.76
C ASP A 274 15.29 -47.76 -27.61
N ALA A 275 15.59 -48.25 -26.41
CA ALA A 275 15.32 -49.62 -26.03
C ALA A 275 13.81 -49.81 -25.77
N ILE A 276 13.10 -50.33 -26.77
CA ILE A 276 11.65 -50.58 -26.70
C ILE A 276 11.35 -52.07 -26.63
N THR A 277 10.63 -52.49 -25.59
CA THR A 277 10.03 -53.81 -25.49
C THR A 277 8.60 -53.76 -25.98
N TRP A 278 8.33 -54.32 -27.16
CA TRP A 278 7.00 -54.33 -27.76
C TRP A 278 6.11 -55.42 -27.17
N ILE A 279 4.99 -54.99 -26.58
CA ILE A 279 4.00 -55.85 -25.94
C ILE A 279 3.03 -56.38 -26.99
N GLY A 280 2.75 -57.70 -26.95
CA GLY A 280 1.83 -58.37 -27.88
C GLY A 280 2.47 -58.89 -29.17
N THR A 281 3.70 -58.49 -29.49
CA THR A 281 4.47 -58.93 -30.68
C THR A 281 5.71 -59.76 -30.32
N GLY A 282 5.84 -60.19 -29.06
CA GLY A 282 6.99 -60.97 -28.59
C GLY A 282 8.29 -60.17 -28.49
N GLY A 283 8.21 -58.85 -28.23
CA GLY A 283 9.38 -57.96 -28.13
C GLY A 283 9.87 -57.43 -29.48
N VAL A 284 9.24 -57.81 -30.60
CA VAL A 284 9.61 -57.35 -31.95
C VAL A 284 8.79 -56.12 -32.33
N ALA A 285 9.42 -55.14 -32.96
CA ALA A 285 8.71 -53.97 -33.47
C ALA A 285 7.61 -54.36 -34.48
N PRO A 286 6.40 -53.77 -34.40
CA PRO A 286 5.36 -54.00 -35.38
C PRO A 286 5.78 -53.53 -36.76
N THR A 287 5.25 -54.15 -37.80
CA THR A 287 5.41 -53.63 -39.16
C THR A 287 4.50 -52.43 -39.34
N PHE A 288 5.09 -51.26 -39.61
CA PHE A 288 4.31 -50.06 -39.89
C PHE A 288 3.89 -50.01 -41.38
N PRO A 289 2.66 -49.53 -41.66
CA PRO A 289 2.18 -49.30 -43.01
C PRO A 289 3.07 -48.35 -43.81
N VAL A 290 3.20 -48.61 -45.11
CA VAL A 290 4.05 -47.83 -46.03
C VAL A 290 3.30 -47.35 -47.27
N GLY A 291 2.01 -47.65 -47.42
CA GLY A 291 1.16 -47.14 -48.48
C GLY A 291 0.93 -45.64 -48.37
N ILE A 292 0.51 -45.02 -49.48
CA ILE A 292 0.29 -43.58 -49.55
C ILE A 292 -0.81 -43.15 -48.59
N GLY A 293 -0.51 -42.19 -47.70
CA GLY A 293 -1.49 -41.66 -46.74
C GLY A 293 -1.88 -42.62 -45.62
N GLU A 294 -1.26 -43.81 -45.53
CA GLU A 294 -1.53 -44.74 -44.44
C GLU A 294 -1.07 -44.17 -43.09
N VAL A 295 -1.78 -44.53 -42.03
CA VAL A 295 -1.57 -44.05 -40.66
C VAL A 295 -1.35 -45.23 -39.73
N ALA A 296 -0.42 -45.11 -38.79
CA ALA A 296 -0.26 -46.02 -37.68
C ALA A 296 -0.30 -45.27 -36.36
N VAL A 297 -0.83 -45.92 -35.33
CA VAL A 297 -0.88 -45.37 -33.98
C VAL A 297 -0.24 -46.36 -33.02
N PHE A 298 0.65 -45.86 -32.18
CA PHE A 298 1.26 -46.62 -31.10
C PHE A 298 1.47 -45.74 -29.87
N SER A 299 1.64 -46.36 -28.72
CA SER A 299 1.94 -45.70 -27.46
C SER A 299 3.22 -46.27 -26.87
N LEU A 300 4.05 -45.38 -26.32
CA LEU A 300 5.27 -45.73 -25.59
C LEU A 300 5.11 -45.28 -24.15
N GLN A 301 5.40 -46.18 -23.22
CA GLN A 301 5.36 -45.91 -21.79
C GLN A 301 6.73 -46.15 -21.17
N THR A 302 7.19 -45.25 -20.31
CA THR A 302 8.36 -45.44 -19.44
C THR A 302 7.99 -45.17 -17.98
N VAL A 303 8.74 -45.75 -17.04
CA VAL A 303 8.65 -45.53 -15.58
C VAL A 303 10.04 -45.27 -14.97
N ASP A 304 11.07 -45.22 -15.81
CA ASP A 304 12.49 -45.21 -15.45
C ASP A 304 13.24 -44.02 -16.10
N GLY A 305 12.51 -42.94 -16.39
CA GLY A 305 13.08 -41.74 -16.99
C GLY A 305 13.62 -41.94 -18.41
N GLY A 306 13.05 -42.88 -19.17
CA GLY A 306 13.45 -43.14 -20.56
C GLY A 306 14.63 -44.10 -20.73
N THR A 307 15.05 -44.79 -19.67
CA THR A 307 16.07 -45.83 -19.81
C THR A 307 15.55 -47.00 -20.66
N SER A 308 14.26 -47.33 -20.50
CA SER A 308 13.57 -48.31 -21.34
C SER A 308 12.10 -47.94 -21.53
N TYR A 309 11.51 -48.45 -22.61
CA TYR A 309 10.11 -48.20 -22.96
C TYR A 309 9.33 -49.50 -23.20
N LEU A 310 8.07 -49.51 -22.79
CA LEU A 310 7.06 -50.49 -23.18
C LEU A 310 6.29 -49.94 -24.38
N GLY A 311 6.27 -50.69 -25.48
CA GLY A 311 5.57 -50.28 -26.70
C GLY A 311 4.28 -51.04 -26.92
N TYR A 312 3.20 -50.30 -27.24
CA TYR A 312 1.87 -50.82 -27.52
C TYR A 312 1.42 -50.36 -28.91
N PHE A 313 1.22 -51.30 -29.83
CA PHE A 313 0.69 -50.97 -31.15
C PHE A 313 -0.83 -50.93 -31.11
N ALA A 314 -1.42 -49.76 -31.35
CA ALA A 314 -2.87 -49.58 -31.31
C ALA A 314 -3.51 -50.01 -32.63
N GLY A 315 -2.83 -49.79 -33.76
CA GLY A 315 -3.30 -50.23 -35.07
C GLY A 315 -2.75 -49.40 -36.22
N ALA A 316 -3.11 -49.80 -37.43
CA ALA A 316 -2.81 -49.11 -38.66
C ALA A 316 -4.07 -49.02 -39.54
N SER A 317 -4.11 -48.00 -40.40
CA SER A 317 -5.08 -47.93 -41.49
C SER A 317 -4.89 -49.12 -42.43
N VAL A 318 -6.00 -49.65 -42.92
CA VAL A 318 -6.06 -50.74 -43.91
C VAL A 318 -6.20 -50.15 -45.31
#